data_AF-A0AAE4FR82-F1
#
_entry.id   AF-A0AAE4FR82-F1
#
_cell.length_a   1.000
_cell.length_b   1.000
_cell.length_c   1.000
_cell.angle_alpha   90.00
_cell.angle_beta   90.00
_cell.angle_gamma   90.00
#
_symmetry.space_group_name_H-M   'P 1'
#
loop_
_entity.id
_entity.type
_entity.pdbx_description
1 polymer ?
#
loop_
_entity_poly.entity_id
_entity_poly.type
_entity_poly.pdbx_seq_one_letter_code
_entity_poly.pdbx_strand_id
1 'polypeptide(L)' 'MPGATEWQLLFQLDSDDNATMMWGDMGRLYFWCRESDIQAQNFDQAWMILQCS' A
#
# COMPACT_ATOMS: atom_id res chain seq x y z
N MET A 1 -19.29 2.18 6.54
CA MET A 1 -19.43 1.87 5.10
C MET A 1 -19.14 0.39 4.95
N PRO A 2 -20.13 -0.43 4.57
CA PRO A 2 -19.90 -1.87 4.37
C PRO A 2 -18.81 -2.04 3.30
N GLY A 3 -17.76 -2.79 3.60
CA GLY A 3 -16.59 -3.03 2.73
C GLY A 3 -15.31 -2.27 3.10
N ALA A 4 -15.38 -1.11 3.76
CA ALA A 4 -14.16 -0.35 4.13
C ALA A 4 -13.34 -1.05 5.23
N THR A 5 -14.01 -1.80 6.12
CA THR A 5 -13.38 -2.54 7.23
C THR A 5 -12.68 -3.82 6.79
N GLU A 6 -12.89 -4.29 5.55
CA GLU A 6 -12.28 -5.52 5.02
C GLU A 6 -10.86 -5.28 4.51
N TRP A 7 -10.49 -4.02 4.28
CA TRP A 7 -9.17 -3.65 3.79
C TRP A 7 -8.18 -3.51 4.94
N GLN A 8 -7.01 -4.12 4.76
CA GLN A 8 -5.89 -4.02 5.67
C GLN A 8 -4.67 -3.47 4.95
N LEU A 9 -3.92 -2.62 5.64
CA LEU A 9 -2.64 -2.11 5.15
C LEU A 9 -1.61 -3.24 5.24
N LEU A 10 -1.11 -3.67 4.10
CA LEU A 10 -0.06 -4.69 4.00
C LEU A 10 1.32 -4.10 4.22
N PHE A 11 1.58 -2.98 3.54
CA PHE A 11 2.91 -2.40 3.50
C PHE A 11 2.81 -0.91 3.16
N GLN A 12 3.70 -0.13 3.77
CA GLN A 12 3.90 1.26 3.45
C GLN A 12 5.39 1.50 3.24
N LEU A 13 5.73 2.24 2.19
CA LEU A 13 7.09 2.65 1.89
C LEU A 13 7.15 4.14 1.65
N ASP A 14 8.00 4.82 2.41
CA ASP A 14 8.28 6.24 2.22
C ASP A 14 9.38 6.44 1.18
N SER A 15 9.52 7.67 0.71
CA SER A 15 10.76 8.10 0.05
C SER A 15 11.87 8.15 1.12
N ASP A 16 13.07 7.71 0.77
CA ASP A 16 14.25 7.72 1.64
C ASP A 16 15.50 7.97 0.80
N ASP A 17 16.12 9.13 1.01
CA ASP A 17 17.32 9.55 0.30
C ASP A 17 18.52 8.63 0.60
N ASN A 18 18.62 8.07 1.81
CA ASN A 18 19.73 7.17 2.17
C ASN A 18 19.65 5.85 1.39
N ALA A 19 18.43 5.41 1.10
CA ALA A 19 18.15 4.23 0.30
C ALA A 19 17.97 4.55 -1.20
N THR A 20 18.15 5.81 -1.61
CA THR A 20 17.92 6.31 -2.97
C THR A 20 16.52 5.99 -3.52
N MET A 21 15.50 6.04 -2.67
CA MET A 21 14.11 5.78 -3.01
C MET A 21 13.33 7.09 -3.06
N MET A 22 12.70 7.40 -4.21
CA MET A 22 11.92 8.63 -4.39
C MET A 22 10.63 8.32 -5.14
N TRP A 23 9.49 8.69 -4.55
CA TRP A 23 8.16 8.45 -5.10
C TRP A 23 7.44 9.76 -5.40
N GLY A 24 7.44 10.22 -6.64
CA GLY A 24 6.92 11.55 -6.97
C GLY A 24 7.73 12.64 -6.26
N ASP A 25 7.05 13.61 -5.64
CA ASP A 25 7.69 14.67 -4.84
C ASP A 25 7.82 14.24 -3.36
N MET A 26 8.81 13.40 -3.07
CA MET A 26 9.04 12.82 -1.73
C MET A 26 7.78 12.18 -1.11
N GLY A 27 7.02 11.46 -1.93
CA GLY A 27 5.77 10.81 -1.56
C GLY A 27 5.92 9.43 -0.91
N ARG A 28 4.77 8.78 -0.71
CA ARG A 28 4.63 7.47 -0.06
C ARG A 28 3.79 6.50 -0.88
N LEU A 29 4.21 5.24 -0.90
CA LEU A 29 3.43 4.12 -1.42
C LEU A 29 2.71 3.40 -0.28
N TYR A 30 1.45 3.07 -0.51
CA TYR A 30 0.61 2.28 0.37
C TYR A 30 0.08 1.08 -0.40
N PHE A 31 0.25 -0.12 0.16
CA PHE A 31 -0.31 -1.36 -0.39
C PHE A 31 -1.40 -1.86 0.55
N TRP A 32 -2.61 -1.97 0.03
CA TRP A 32 -3.78 -2.46 0.74
C TRP A 32 -4.27 -3.76 0.13
N CYS A 33 -4.82 -4.65 0.93
CA CYS A 33 -5.47 -5.86 0.42
C CYS A 33 -6.62 -6.23 1.34
N ARG A 34 -7.59 -7.00 0.83
CA ARG A 34 -8.68 -7.48 1.68
C ARG A 34 -8.18 -8.61 2.56
N GLU A 35 -8.65 -8.67 3.80
CA GLU A 35 -8.27 -9.72 4.75
C GLU A 35 -8.43 -11.13 4.17
N SER A 36 -9.50 -11.38 3.41
CA SER A 36 -9.75 -12.66 2.74
C SER A 36 -8.66 -13.04 1.73
N ASP A 37 -8.16 -12.08 0.98
CA ASP A 37 -7.11 -12.29 -0.03
C ASP A 37 -5.75 -12.50 0.65
N ILE A 38 -5.49 -11.81 1.77
CA ILE A 38 -4.29 -12.01 2.60
C ILE A 38 -4.25 -13.43 3.15
N GLN A 39 -5.36 -13.92 3.72
CA GLN A 39 -5.47 -15.28 4.23
C GLN A 39 -5.28 -16.33 3.14
N ALA A 40 -5.75 -16.05 1.92
CA ALA A 40 -5.55 -16.90 0.75
C ALA A 40 -4.16 -16.75 0.09
N GLN A 41 -3.29 -15.87 0.62
CA GLN A 41 -1.99 -15.50 0.02
C GLN A 41 -2.10 -14.97 -1.41
N ASN A 42 -3.26 -14.42 -1.77
CA ASN A 42 -3.57 -13.90 -3.09
C ASN A 42 -3.29 -12.39 -3.16
N PHE A 43 -2.02 -12.02 -3.36
CA PHE A 43 -1.63 -10.61 -3.42
C PHE A 43 -1.83 -9.95 -4.79
N ASP A 44 -2.30 -10.70 -5.79
CA ASP A 44 -2.62 -10.15 -7.12
C ASP A 44 -3.75 -9.11 -7.08
N GLN A 45 -4.56 -9.13 -6.01
CA GLN A 45 -5.64 -8.16 -5.75
C GLN A 45 -5.22 -7.02 -4.83
N ALA A 46 -3.92 -6.86 -4.54
CA ALA A 46 -3.43 -5.75 -3.75
C ALA A 46 -3.63 -4.42 -4.50
N TRP A 47 -4.13 -3.42 -3.78
CA TRP A 47 -4.30 -2.06 -4.28
C TRP A 47 -3.13 -1.19 -3.81
N MET A 48 -2.35 -0.70 -4.77
CA MET A 48 -1.31 0.29 -4.54
C MET A 48 -1.84 1.72 -4.69
N ILE A 49 -1.53 2.59 -3.73
CA ILE A 49 -1.82 4.03 -3.77
C ILE A 49 -0.50 4.78 -3.61
N LEU A 50 -0.25 5.75 -4.49
CA LEU A 50 0.80 6.77 -4.33
C LEU A 50 0.17 8.05 -3.78
N GLN A 51 0.72 8.56 -2.67
CA GLN A 51 0.42 9.90 -2.17
C GLN A 51 1.67 10.77 -2.33
N CYS A 52 1.55 11.87 -3.08
CA CYS A 52 2.55 12.92 -3.16
C CYS A 52 1.86 14.30 -3.21
N SER A 53 2.65 15.38 -3.12
CA SER A 53 2.15 16.76 -3.19
C SER A 53 1.97 17.23 -4.63
#